data_AF-A0A3N5JXV7-F1
#
_entry.id   AF-A0A3N5JXV7-F1
#
_cell.length_a   1.000
_cell.length_b   1.000
_cell.length_c   1.000
_cell.angle_alpha   90.00
_cell.angle_beta   90.00
_cell.angle_gamma   90.00
#
_symmetry.space_group_name_H-M   'P 1'
#
loop_
_entity.id
_entity.type
_entity.pdbx_description
1 polymer ?
#
loop_
_entity_poly.entity_id
_entity_poly.type
_entity_poly.pdbx_seq_one_letter_code
_entity_poly.pdbx_strand_id
1 'polypeptide(L)'
;MDVRFSNAGRCQVRRCLLVTALIAGVTVSWADVSVGASRPKSPPSLTRQPEINVPQTPEGHVPDSSGPSAEVTFAAPQLFAIVAVAGTNRQRLYGKNDLIPDGKGAEQGFVVETLDATSLQLRDTRSQHLVRVSVGEELPGISRRRLTETTVLDGVDYRYVQGKGLVDPEPTILQIRTRRATLLVDTASPQTTVATPTETPKQAQVREYALTTQQRLDGTILGKVRVKGAGRDAYEISSADLLMAMNHGGRVLMEAWTAVRPMLSWDQGINFHVKSAVADGVLGSQGFRVTSPKLAERAGLEAGDIVIAVNEQPIHGFSDVFRLYRQVRANQNLSAVELKIERQGQVVTKTYRIR
;
A
#
# COMPACT_ATOMS: atom_id res chain seq x y z
N MET A 1 2.73 32.93 60.48
CA MET A 1 1.75 31.93 60.04
C MET A 1 2.28 31.27 58.79
N ASP A 2 2.79 30.04 58.93
CA ASP A 2 3.03 29.15 57.80
C ASP A 2 1.70 28.69 57.20
N VAL A 3 1.68 28.44 55.88
CA VAL A 3 1.44 27.10 55.31
C VAL A 3 2.19 27.02 53.98
N ARG A 4 3.13 26.08 53.85
CA ARG A 4 3.56 25.53 52.56
C ARG A 4 2.71 24.31 52.25
N PHE A 5 2.33 24.13 50.98
CA PHE A 5 2.08 22.79 50.44
C PHE A 5 2.89 22.57 49.17
N SER A 6 3.79 21.59 49.26
CA SER A 6 4.37 20.88 48.12
C SER A 6 3.73 19.51 48.10
N ASN A 7 3.22 19.05 46.95
CA ASN A 7 3.35 17.64 46.62
C ASN A 7 3.25 17.36 45.12
N ALA A 8 4.00 16.35 44.68
CA ALA A 8 4.03 15.90 43.29
C ALA A 8 2.90 14.92 42.99
N GLY A 9 2.46 14.86 41.73
CA GLY A 9 1.47 13.88 41.26
C GLY A 9 1.70 13.48 39.81
N ARG A 10 2.23 12.27 39.57
CA ARG A 10 2.33 11.67 38.22
C ARG A 10 0.97 11.12 37.79
N CYS A 11 0.35 11.68 36.75
CA CYS A 11 -0.77 11.11 35.96
C CYS A 11 -1.20 12.13 34.89
N GLN A 12 -1.58 11.80 33.65
CA GLN A 12 -1.61 10.53 32.91
C GLN A 12 -1.10 10.80 31.48
N VAL A 13 -0.14 10.03 30.97
CA VAL A 13 0.15 10.00 29.51
C VAL A 13 -0.62 8.82 28.92
N ARG A 14 -1.81 9.10 28.39
CA ARG A 14 -2.67 8.13 27.69
C ARG A 14 -3.47 8.86 26.60
N ARG A 15 -3.86 8.09 25.58
CA ARG A 15 -4.87 8.38 24.53
C ARG A 15 -4.41 9.16 23.29
N CYS A 16 -4.39 8.47 22.15
CA CYS A 16 -4.84 8.87 20.79
C CYS A 16 -5.06 7.57 19.99
N LEU A 17 -6.09 7.43 19.13
CA LEU A 17 -6.14 7.79 17.70
C LEU A 17 -7.62 7.67 17.10
N LEU A 18 -7.89 7.94 15.80
CA LEU A 18 -9.20 8.19 15.06
C LEU A 18 -9.20 8.46 13.51
N VAL A 19 -8.73 7.59 12.59
CA VAL A 19 -9.42 7.39 11.27
C VAL A 19 -9.22 6.06 10.53
N THR A 20 -7.99 5.51 10.33
CA THR A 20 -7.69 4.66 9.13
C THR A 20 -8.33 3.25 9.05
N ALA A 21 -9.34 2.97 9.86
CA ALA A 21 -10.18 1.78 9.73
C ALA A 21 -10.99 1.75 8.42
N LEU A 22 -11.26 2.91 7.79
CA LEU A 22 -12.27 3.08 6.74
C LEU A 22 -12.06 2.32 5.40
N ILE A 23 -10.88 1.73 5.13
CA ILE A 23 -10.48 1.36 3.76
C ILE A 23 -10.13 -0.15 3.57
N ALA A 24 -10.28 -1.01 4.58
CA ALA A 24 -9.66 -2.34 4.53
C ALA A 24 -10.58 -3.52 4.93
N GLY A 25 -10.75 -4.55 4.07
CA GLY A 25 -11.38 -5.84 4.47
C GLY A 25 -12.03 -6.76 3.44
N VAL A 26 -11.27 -7.29 2.50
CA VAL A 26 -11.83 -7.99 1.32
C VAL A 26 -12.31 -9.41 1.65
N THR A 27 -13.39 -9.84 0.97
CA THR A 27 -13.71 -11.25 0.72
C THR A 27 -13.97 -11.48 -0.78
N VAL A 28 -13.61 -12.66 -1.28
CA VAL A 28 -13.59 -13.01 -2.71
C VAL A 28 -14.59 -14.12 -3.01
N SER A 29 -15.23 -14.04 -4.18
CA SER A 29 -15.95 -15.15 -4.83
C SER A 29 -15.42 -15.30 -6.26
N TRP A 30 -15.50 -16.50 -6.82
CA TRP A 30 -14.84 -16.89 -8.07
C TRP A 30 -15.83 -17.04 -9.22
N ALA A 31 -15.38 -16.70 -10.43
CA ALA A 31 -15.99 -17.11 -11.68
C ALA A 31 -14.87 -17.32 -12.70
N ASP A 32 -14.83 -18.50 -13.32
CA ASP A 32 -13.84 -18.82 -14.36
C ASP A 32 -14.21 -18.15 -15.69
N VAL A 33 -13.20 -17.59 -16.36
CA VAL A 33 -13.34 -17.07 -17.72
C VAL A 33 -12.22 -17.66 -18.58
N SER A 34 -12.58 -18.69 -19.34
CA SER A 34 -11.70 -19.34 -20.30
C SER A 34 -11.59 -18.50 -21.57
N VAL A 35 -10.40 -17.99 -21.90
CA VAL A 35 -10.12 -17.31 -23.18
C VAL A 35 -9.09 -18.11 -23.96
N GLY A 36 -9.48 -18.64 -25.12
CA GLY A 36 -8.58 -19.32 -26.04
C GLY A 36 -7.73 -18.33 -26.83
N ALA A 37 -6.42 -18.57 -26.91
CA ALA A 37 -5.48 -17.72 -27.63
C ALA A 37 -5.04 -18.33 -28.98
N SER A 38 -5.22 -17.57 -30.07
CA SER A 38 -4.75 -17.92 -31.41
C SER A 38 -3.40 -17.26 -31.71
N ARG A 39 -2.40 -18.03 -32.16
CA ARG A 39 -1.07 -17.50 -32.55
C ARG A 39 -1.05 -16.98 -34.00
N PRO A 40 -0.50 -15.78 -34.28
CA PRO A 40 -0.02 -15.41 -35.60
C PRO A 40 1.44 -15.88 -35.83
N LYS A 41 1.82 -16.05 -37.11
CA LYS A 41 3.16 -16.48 -37.57
C LYS A 41 4.17 -15.31 -37.64
N SER A 42 5.44 -15.61 -37.37
CA SER A 42 6.57 -14.67 -37.54
C SER A 42 7.11 -14.64 -38.98
N PRO A 43 7.57 -13.47 -39.49
CA PRO A 43 8.35 -13.35 -40.73
C PRO A 43 9.88 -13.52 -40.48
N PRO A 44 10.70 -13.71 -41.54
CA PRO A 44 12.12 -14.08 -41.42
C PRO A 44 13.09 -12.90 -41.22
N SER A 45 14.25 -13.21 -40.65
CA SER A 45 15.32 -12.30 -40.24
C SER A 45 16.24 -11.85 -41.40
N LEU A 46 16.83 -10.65 -41.29
CA LEU A 46 17.92 -10.21 -42.18
C LEU A 46 18.99 -9.38 -41.46
N THR A 47 20.25 -9.63 -41.87
CA THR A 47 21.47 -8.82 -41.72
C THR A 47 22.13 -8.69 -40.34
N ARG A 48 23.38 -9.18 -40.25
CA ARG A 48 24.29 -9.04 -39.09
C ARG A 48 24.91 -7.64 -39.01
N GLN A 49 25.06 -7.12 -37.79
CA GLN A 49 26.01 -6.06 -37.43
C GLN A 49 27.15 -6.64 -36.57
N PRO A 50 28.33 -5.99 -36.49
CA PRO A 50 29.48 -6.52 -35.75
C PRO A 50 29.27 -6.45 -34.23
N GLU A 51 29.62 -7.55 -33.54
CA GLU A 51 29.54 -7.64 -32.07
C GLU A 51 30.60 -6.77 -31.39
N ILE A 52 30.15 -5.82 -30.56
CA ILE A 52 30.97 -5.22 -29.50
C ILE A 52 30.84 -6.12 -28.28
N ASN A 53 31.95 -6.70 -27.84
CA ASN A 53 31.98 -7.74 -26.82
C ASN A 53 31.79 -7.14 -25.41
N VAL A 54 30.53 -6.99 -24.99
CA VAL A 54 30.14 -6.58 -23.63
C VAL A 54 30.19 -7.80 -22.71
N PRO A 55 30.84 -7.74 -21.54
CA PRO A 55 30.90 -8.88 -20.62
C PRO A 55 29.49 -9.31 -20.20
N GLN A 56 29.13 -10.54 -20.56
CA GLN A 56 27.83 -11.13 -20.22
C GLN A 56 27.71 -11.26 -18.70
N THR A 57 26.70 -10.59 -18.14
CA THR A 57 26.25 -10.88 -16.77
C THR A 57 25.69 -12.32 -16.78
N PRO A 58 26.04 -13.19 -15.80
CA PRO A 58 25.61 -14.59 -15.83
C PRO A 58 24.09 -14.68 -15.97
N GLU A 59 23.62 -15.53 -16.90
CA GLU A 59 22.20 -15.68 -17.24
C GLU A 59 21.41 -16.18 -16.03
N GLY A 60 20.87 -15.23 -15.26
CA GLY A 60 19.92 -15.50 -14.20
C GLY A 60 18.68 -16.17 -14.82
N HIS A 61 18.31 -17.33 -14.25
CA HIS A 61 17.15 -18.11 -14.66
C HIS A 61 15.92 -17.21 -14.81
N VAL A 62 15.50 -16.94 -16.05
CA VAL A 62 14.36 -16.07 -16.34
C VAL A 62 13.11 -16.76 -15.81
N PRO A 63 12.42 -16.21 -14.79
CA PRO A 63 11.25 -16.87 -14.23
C PRO A 63 10.13 -16.93 -15.27
N ASP A 64 9.41 -18.06 -15.26
CA ASP A 64 8.41 -18.39 -16.27
C ASP A 64 7.34 -17.29 -16.37
N SER A 65 7.04 -16.85 -17.60
CA SER A 65 6.38 -15.55 -17.83
C SER A 65 4.86 -15.56 -17.64
N SER A 66 4.31 -16.66 -17.13
CA SER A 66 2.87 -16.92 -16.96
C SER A 66 2.27 -16.42 -15.63
N GLY A 67 3.07 -15.79 -14.78
CA GLY A 67 2.59 -15.17 -13.53
C GLY A 67 1.67 -13.96 -13.76
N PRO A 68 0.81 -13.61 -12.78
CA PRO A 68 0.01 -12.40 -12.88
C PRO A 68 0.90 -11.15 -12.98
N SER A 69 0.43 -10.16 -13.73
CA SER A 69 1.11 -8.90 -13.95
C SER A 69 0.13 -7.72 -13.89
N ALA A 70 0.67 -6.53 -13.66
CA ALA A 70 -0.11 -5.28 -13.69
C ALA A 70 0.72 -4.20 -14.37
N GLU A 71 0.09 -3.47 -15.29
CA GLU A 71 0.73 -2.37 -16.02
C GLU A 71 0.31 -1.01 -15.44
N VAL A 72 1.27 -0.11 -15.25
CA VAL A 72 1.03 1.28 -14.85
C VAL A 72 1.72 2.22 -15.84
N THR A 73 0.94 2.94 -16.64
CA THR A 73 1.45 4.01 -17.51
C THR A 73 1.21 5.37 -16.85
N PHE A 74 2.20 6.26 -16.89
CA PHE A 74 2.11 7.59 -16.29
C PHE A 74 1.51 8.60 -17.26
N ALA A 75 0.72 9.56 -16.75
CA ALA A 75 0.12 10.62 -17.56
C ALA A 75 1.14 11.58 -18.20
N ALA A 76 2.34 11.67 -17.61
CA ALA A 76 3.51 12.34 -18.14
C ALA A 76 4.76 11.59 -17.65
N PRO A 77 5.92 11.71 -18.33
CA PRO A 77 7.15 11.05 -17.89
C PRO A 77 7.57 11.48 -16.48
N GLN A 78 7.91 10.53 -15.62
CA GLN A 78 8.30 10.80 -14.23
C GLN A 78 9.75 10.39 -13.96
N LEU A 79 10.46 11.19 -13.16
CA LEU A 79 11.82 10.92 -12.73
C LEU A 79 11.82 10.04 -11.48
N PHE A 80 12.67 9.01 -11.47
CA PHE A 80 12.85 8.06 -10.37
C PHE A 80 14.33 7.91 -10.00
N ALA A 81 14.60 7.69 -8.72
CA ALA A 81 15.88 7.20 -8.23
C ALA A 81 15.94 5.67 -8.29
N ILE A 82 17.08 5.14 -8.74
CA ILE A 82 17.44 3.73 -8.63
C ILE A 82 18.40 3.58 -7.47
N VAL A 83 17.99 2.84 -6.45
CA VAL A 83 18.78 2.60 -5.24
C VAL A 83 19.14 1.12 -5.15
N ALA A 84 20.44 0.82 -5.17
CA ALA A 84 20.96 -0.53 -5.01
C ALA A 84 21.18 -0.88 -3.53
N VAL A 85 20.95 -2.14 -3.16
CA VAL A 85 21.25 -2.69 -1.83
C VAL A 85 22.60 -3.42 -1.89
N ALA A 86 23.65 -2.80 -1.34
CA ALA A 86 25.02 -3.27 -1.43
C ALA A 86 25.23 -4.65 -0.78
N GLY A 87 26.01 -5.50 -1.46
CA GLY A 87 26.13 -6.93 -1.14
C GLY A 87 25.00 -7.79 -1.74
N THR A 88 24.11 -7.21 -2.54
CA THR A 88 23.07 -7.93 -3.29
C THR A 88 22.94 -7.36 -4.71
N ASN A 89 22.28 -8.11 -5.61
CA ASN A 89 21.89 -7.61 -6.93
C ASN A 89 20.53 -6.89 -6.92
N ARG A 90 19.95 -6.60 -5.74
CA ARG A 90 18.64 -5.94 -5.64
C ARG A 90 18.78 -4.44 -5.84
N GLN A 91 18.10 -3.94 -6.87
CA GLN A 91 17.84 -2.52 -7.09
C GLN A 91 16.35 -2.23 -6.84
N ARG A 92 16.05 -1.03 -6.37
CA ARG A 92 14.68 -0.56 -6.09
C ARG A 92 14.45 0.82 -6.69
N LEU A 93 13.21 1.08 -7.07
CA LEU A 93 12.78 2.30 -7.72
C LEU A 93 12.05 3.20 -6.70
N TYR A 94 12.42 4.47 -6.61
CA TYR A 94 11.78 5.45 -5.71
C TYR A 94 11.48 6.76 -6.45
N GLY A 95 10.21 7.15 -6.48
CA GLY A 95 9.74 8.43 -7.02
C GLY A 95 9.66 9.52 -5.97
N LYS A 96 9.16 10.70 -6.36
CA LYS A 96 8.92 11.81 -5.42
C LYS A 96 7.84 11.43 -4.39
N ASN A 97 8.08 11.79 -3.13
CA ASN A 97 7.30 11.47 -1.93
C ASN A 97 7.33 10.00 -1.50
N ASP A 98 8.07 9.11 -2.17
CA ASP A 98 8.24 7.73 -1.69
C ASP A 98 9.12 7.68 -0.43
N LEU A 99 8.90 6.66 0.39
CA LEU A 99 9.74 6.39 1.55
C LEU A 99 10.76 5.29 1.26
N ILE A 100 12.03 5.60 1.52
CA ILE A 100 13.12 4.63 1.61
C ILE A 100 13.28 4.21 3.08
N PRO A 101 12.91 2.98 3.48
CA PRO A 101 12.98 2.54 4.87
C PRO A 101 14.43 2.28 5.32
N ASP A 102 14.75 2.60 6.58
CA ASP A 102 16.09 2.43 7.16
C ASP A 102 16.38 1.01 7.69
N GLY A 103 15.40 0.10 7.59
CA GLY A 103 15.48 -1.28 8.09
C GLY A 103 15.27 -1.44 9.60
N LYS A 104 15.16 -0.35 10.38
CA LYS A 104 14.91 -0.38 11.84
C LYS A 104 13.41 -0.38 12.18
N GLY A 105 12.55 -0.03 11.22
CA GLY A 105 11.11 -0.21 11.33
C GLY A 105 10.33 0.46 10.20
N ALA A 106 9.07 0.07 10.02
CA ALA A 106 8.20 0.59 8.95
C ALA A 106 7.80 2.07 9.08
N GLU A 107 8.32 2.81 10.05
CA GLU A 107 8.06 4.25 10.28
C GLU A 107 9.36 5.08 10.24
N GLN A 108 10.50 4.41 10.09
CA GLN A 108 11.84 4.99 10.18
C GLN A 108 12.52 4.90 8.80
N GLY A 109 13.02 6.03 8.31
CA GLY A 109 13.55 6.13 6.96
C GLY A 109 13.56 7.56 6.44
N PHE A 110 13.60 7.68 5.11
CA PHE A 110 13.77 8.94 4.42
C PHE A 110 12.75 9.10 3.30
N VAL A 111 12.02 10.22 3.29
CA VAL A 111 11.09 10.58 2.21
C VAL A 111 11.86 11.28 1.11
N VAL A 112 11.67 10.87 -0.15
CA VAL A 112 12.25 11.53 -1.32
C VAL A 112 11.51 12.85 -1.57
N GLU A 113 12.11 13.98 -1.20
CA GLU A 113 11.49 15.30 -1.31
C GLU A 113 11.63 15.86 -2.73
N THR A 114 12.83 15.75 -3.31
CA THR A 114 13.13 16.18 -4.68
C THR A 114 14.08 15.20 -5.36
N LEU A 115 14.04 15.20 -6.69
CA LEU A 115 14.85 14.38 -7.59
C LEU A 115 15.36 15.29 -8.71
N ASP A 116 16.65 15.18 -9.06
CA ASP A 116 17.22 15.74 -10.28
C ASP A 116 18.01 14.65 -11.04
N ALA A 117 18.64 15.00 -12.16
CA ALA A 117 19.30 14.03 -13.05
C ALA A 117 20.57 13.38 -12.46
N THR A 118 21.08 13.87 -11.33
CA THR A 118 22.36 13.41 -10.73
C THR A 118 22.31 13.26 -9.21
N SER A 119 21.20 13.59 -8.57
CA SER A 119 21.03 13.53 -7.12
C SER A 119 19.56 13.47 -6.70
N LEU A 120 19.36 13.15 -5.43
CA LEU A 120 18.07 13.21 -4.77
C LEU A 120 18.19 13.92 -3.43
N GLN A 121 17.09 14.49 -2.95
CA GLN A 121 16.99 15.12 -1.63
C GLN A 121 16.06 14.29 -0.75
N LEU A 122 16.58 13.87 0.40
CA LEU A 122 15.89 13.08 1.39
C LEU A 122 15.49 13.93 2.58
N ARG A 123 14.26 13.79 3.07
CA ARG A 123 13.84 14.24 4.41
C ARG A 123 13.81 13.04 5.36
N ASP A 124 14.65 13.07 6.40
CA ASP A 124 14.58 12.11 7.51
C ASP A 124 13.22 12.21 8.21
N THR A 125 12.47 11.10 8.34
CA THR A 125 11.13 11.11 8.95
C THR A 125 11.14 11.51 10.43
N ARG A 126 12.28 11.37 11.13
CA ARG A 126 12.40 11.65 12.56
C ARG A 126 12.89 13.07 12.81
N SER A 127 14.03 13.44 12.22
CA SER A 127 14.66 14.74 12.46
C SER A 127 14.11 15.87 11.58
N GLN A 128 13.36 15.53 10.52
CA GLN A 128 12.95 16.44 9.44
C GLN A 128 14.12 17.10 8.69
N HIS A 129 15.36 16.66 8.95
CA HIS A 129 16.55 17.18 8.30
C HIS A 129 16.60 16.77 6.83
N LEU A 130 16.99 17.71 5.97
CA LEU A 130 17.16 17.48 4.53
C LEU A 130 18.61 17.10 4.22
N VAL A 131 18.82 15.97 3.54
CA VAL A 131 20.13 15.51 3.08
C VAL A 131 20.09 15.31 1.57
N ARG A 132 21.09 15.84 0.85
CA ARG A 132 21.28 15.54 -0.58
C ARG A 132 22.17 14.31 -0.72
N VAL A 133 21.84 13.43 -1.67
CA VAL A 133 22.60 12.23 -2.01
C VAL A 133 22.80 12.22 -3.51
N SER A 134 24.05 12.23 -3.97
CA SER A 134 24.44 12.23 -5.37
C SER A 134 24.52 10.81 -5.93
N VAL A 135 24.44 10.66 -7.26
CA VAL A 135 24.65 9.38 -7.92
C VAL A 135 26.06 8.87 -7.60
N GLY A 136 26.14 7.64 -7.10
CA GLY A 136 27.33 7.01 -6.56
C GLY A 136 27.46 7.07 -5.04
N GLU A 137 26.71 7.93 -4.33
CA GLU A 137 26.81 8.09 -2.88
C GLU A 137 25.89 7.15 -2.08
N GLU A 138 26.31 6.80 -0.86
CA GLU A 138 25.52 5.98 0.06
C GLU A 138 24.45 6.82 0.76
N LEU A 139 23.28 6.21 0.98
CA LEU A 139 22.18 6.89 1.65
C LEU A 139 22.47 7.02 3.15
N PRO A 140 22.36 8.22 3.73
CA PRO A 140 22.71 8.47 5.13
C PRO A 140 21.88 7.60 6.06
N GLY A 141 22.51 6.96 7.05
CA GLY A 141 21.82 6.16 8.07
C GLY A 141 21.15 4.87 7.59
N ILE A 142 21.01 4.64 6.27
CA ILE A 142 20.51 3.39 5.70
C ILE A 142 21.71 2.54 5.24
N SER A 143 22.24 1.74 6.16
CA SER A 143 23.39 0.86 5.90
C SER A 143 23.21 0.08 4.61
N ARG A 144 24.23 0.12 3.73
CA ARG A 144 24.28 -0.63 2.47
C ARG A 144 23.20 -0.24 1.45
N ARG A 145 22.75 1.01 1.38
CA ARG A 145 22.01 1.52 0.22
C ARG A 145 22.80 2.63 -0.48
N ARG A 146 22.81 2.61 -1.82
CA ARG A 146 23.53 3.57 -2.66
C ARG A 146 22.65 4.03 -3.80
N LEU A 147 22.63 5.34 -4.08
CA LEU A 147 21.99 5.87 -5.28
C LEU A 147 22.87 5.48 -6.48
N THR A 148 22.37 4.67 -7.41
CA THR A 148 23.16 4.20 -8.56
C THR A 148 22.86 4.96 -9.85
N GLU A 149 21.63 5.47 -10.01
CA GLU A 149 21.16 6.16 -11.20
C GLU A 149 19.90 6.97 -10.85
N THR A 150 19.60 8.01 -11.63
CA THR A 150 18.23 8.55 -11.75
C THR A 150 17.76 8.41 -13.19
N THR A 151 16.49 8.06 -13.40
CA THR A 151 15.99 7.64 -14.71
C THR A 151 14.56 8.18 -14.94
N VAL A 152 14.22 8.53 -16.18
CA VAL A 152 12.88 9.07 -16.51
C VAL A 152 12.05 7.99 -17.20
N LEU A 153 10.97 7.58 -16.55
CA LEU A 153 10.08 6.51 -17.00
C LEU A 153 8.72 7.06 -17.46
N ASP A 154 8.17 6.40 -18.46
CA ASP A 154 6.82 6.61 -19.00
C ASP A 154 5.82 5.59 -18.41
N GLY A 155 6.32 4.50 -17.80
CA GLY A 155 5.51 3.49 -17.11
C GLY A 155 6.31 2.44 -16.35
N VAL A 156 5.59 1.57 -15.64
CA VAL A 156 6.11 0.50 -14.78
C VAL A 156 5.24 -0.75 -14.94
N ASP A 157 5.89 -1.90 -15.14
CA ASP A 157 5.25 -3.20 -15.36
C ASP A 157 5.55 -4.12 -14.16
N TYR A 158 4.56 -4.37 -13.32
CA TYR A 158 4.69 -5.25 -12.16
C TYR A 158 4.51 -6.72 -12.58
N ARG A 159 5.41 -7.59 -12.11
CA ARG A 159 5.34 -9.05 -12.25
C ARG A 159 5.34 -9.69 -10.86
N TYR A 160 4.30 -10.44 -10.56
CA TYR A 160 4.15 -11.10 -9.27
C TYR A 160 4.66 -12.53 -9.37
N VAL A 161 5.67 -12.87 -8.56
CA VAL A 161 6.25 -14.22 -8.49
C VAL A 161 6.01 -14.83 -7.13
N GLN A 162 5.85 -16.14 -7.07
CA GLN A 162 5.72 -16.86 -5.80
C GLN A 162 7.12 -17.14 -5.22
N GLY A 163 7.47 -16.42 -4.16
CA GLY A 163 8.78 -16.51 -3.53
C GLY A 163 8.93 -17.77 -2.68
N LYS A 164 9.96 -18.58 -2.96
CA LYS A 164 10.37 -19.68 -2.06
C LYS A 164 11.22 -19.13 -0.92
N GLY A 165 10.59 -18.60 0.13
CA GLY A 165 11.28 -18.17 1.36
C GLY A 165 10.68 -16.93 2.00
N LEU A 166 11.53 -16.13 2.65
CA LEU A 166 11.15 -14.85 3.22
C LEU A 166 10.82 -13.86 2.09
N VAL A 167 9.53 -13.56 1.93
CA VAL A 167 9.01 -12.59 0.96
C VAL A 167 9.59 -11.20 1.22
N ASP A 168 10.21 -10.60 0.21
CA ASP A 168 10.58 -9.18 0.24
C ASP A 168 9.38 -8.35 -0.24
N PRO A 169 8.70 -7.57 0.62
CA PRO A 169 7.50 -6.85 0.24
C PRO A 169 7.78 -5.60 -0.62
N GLU A 170 9.04 -5.18 -0.74
CA GLU A 170 9.42 -4.04 -1.58
C GLU A 170 9.77 -4.50 -3.02
N PRO A 171 9.10 -3.97 -4.06
CA PRO A 171 9.38 -4.33 -5.44
C PRO A 171 10.84 -4.11 -5.83
N THR A 172 11.41 -5.07 -6.57
CA THR A 172 12.79 -4.99 -7.08
C THR A 172 12.80 -4.78 -8.59
N ILE A 173 13.73 -3.99 -9.10
CA ILE A 173 13.89 -3.77 -10.54
C ILE A 173 14.43 -5.05 -11.17
N LEU A 174 13.65 -5.66 -12.06
CA LEU A 174 14.09 -6.78 -12.89
C LEU A 174 14.83 -6.28 -14.13
N GLN A 175 14.31 -5.22 -14.76
CA GLN A 175 14.84 -4.67 -16.00
C GLN A 175 14.27 -3.27 -16.27
N ILE A 176 15.04 -2.41 -16.95
CA ILE A 176 14.55 -1.16 -17.54
C ILE A 176 14.78 -1.24 -19.05
N ARG A 177 13.74 -0.94 -19.85
CA ARG A 177 13.77 -0.91 -21.32
C ARG A 177 12.85 0.20 -21.82
N THR A 178 13.30 0.98 -22.80
CA THR A 178 12.45 1.97 -23.51
C THR A 178 11.65 2.85 -22.56
N ARG A 179 12.31 3.39 -21.52
CA ARG A 179 11.70 4.23 -20.46
C ARG A 179 10.57 3.55 -19.69
N ARG A 180 10.55 2.21 -19.60
CA ARG A 180 9.69 1.44 -18.70
C ARG A 180 10.51 0.54 -17.80
N ALA A 181 10.11 0.41 -16.54
CA ALA A 181 10.72 -0.51 -15.59
C ALA A 181 9.84 -1.73 -15.35
N THR A 182 10.36 -2.93 -15.54
CA THR A 182 9.75 -4.16 -15.03
C THR A 182 10.15 -4.33 -13.56
N LEU A 183 9.17 -4.34 -12.66
CA LEU A 183 9.36 -4.58 -11.24
C LEU A 183 8.89 -5.99 -10.86
N LEU A 184 9.74 -6.72 -10.14
CA LEU A 184 9.44 -8.02 -9.58
C LEU A 184 8.91 -7.84 -8.15
N VAL A 185 7.75 -8.43 -7.87
CA VAL A 185 7.11 -8.42 -6.55
C VAL A 185 7.06 -9.86 -6.04
N ASP A 186 7.80 -10.14 -4.96
CA ASP A 186 7.67 -11.43 -4.28
C ASP A 186 6.28 -11.49 -3.61
N THR A 187 5.57 -12.58 -3.86
CA THR A 187 4.31 -12.91 -3.20
C THR A 187 4.51 -14.16 -2.35
N ALA A 188 3.84 -14.22 -1.20
CA ALA A 188 3.81 -15.43 -0.41
C ALA A 188 3.10 -16.53 -1.22
N SER A 189 3.74 -17.68 -1.41
CA SER A 189 3.02 -18.86 -1.87
C SER A 189 1.85 -19.10 -0.91
N PRO A 190 0.62 -19.34 -1.41
CA PRO A 190 -0.47 -19.77 -0.55
C PRO A 190 -0.01 -21.05 0.15
N GLN A 191 -0.03 -21.04 1.49
CA GLN A 191 0.28 -22.24 2.26
C GLN A 191 -0.87 -23.23 2.04
N THR A 192 -0.71 -24.10 1.05
CA THR A 192 -1.57 -25.25 0.85
C THR A 192 -1.38 -26.18 2.03
N THR A 193 -2.22 -26.04 3.05
CA THR A 193 -2.25 -26.93 4.20
C THR A 193 -2.65 -28.31 3.69
N VAL A 194 -1.66 -29.16 3.41
CA VAL A 194 -1.90 -30.56 3.04
C VAL A 194 -2.54 -31.23 4.25
N ALA A 195 -3.84 -31.47 4.18
CA ALA A 195 -4.55 -32.19 5.23
C ALA A 195 -3.99 -33.60 5.31
N THR A 196 -3.30 -33.92 6.41
CA THR A 196 -2.79 -35.26 6.68
C THR A 196 -3.96 -36.24 6.72
N PRO A 197 -4.02 -37.27 5.85
CA PRO A 197 -5.08 -38.26 5.92
C PRO A 197 -4.81 -39.18 7.11
N THR A 198 -5.67 -39.16 8.12
CA THR A 198 -5.62 -40.12 9.23
C THR A 198 -7.05 -40.48 9.66
N GLU A 199 -7.39 -41.75 9.46
CA GLU A 199 -8.47 -42.53 10.07
C GLU A 199 -9.93 -42.02 9.99
N THR A 200 -10.69 -42.65 9.11
CA THR A 200 -12.11 -43.04 9.33
C THR A 200 -12.20 -43.87 10.65
N PRO A 201 -13.28 -43.86 11.47
CA PRO A 201 -14.68 -43.63 11.04
C PRO A 201 -15.67 -42.95 12.03
N LYS A 202 -16.63 -42.18 11.50
CA LYS A 202 -18.10 -42.41 11.65
C LYS A 202 -18.90 -41.26 11.01
N GLN A 203 -20.13 -41.58 10.60
CA GLN A 203 -21.05 -40.63 9.95
C GLN A 203 -21.37 -39.44 10.87
N ALA A 204 -20.94 -38.26 10.47
CA ALA A 204 -21.45 -36.99 10.98
C ALA A 204 -21.63 -36.02 9.80
N GLN A 205 -22.79 -35.37 9.81
CA GLN A 205 -23.29 -34.30 8.93
C GLN A 205 -22.28 -33.64 7.98
N VAL A 206 -22.71 -33.46 6.72
CA VAL A 206 -22.05 -32.63 5.71
C VAL A 206 -21.85 -31.21 6.27
N ARG A 207 -20.65 -30.96 6.80
CA ARG A 207 -20.15 -29.61 7.08
C ARG A 207 -19.24 -29.22 5.94
N GLU A 208 -19.68 -28.20 5.24
CA GLU A 208 -18.93 -27.46 4.24
C GLU A 208 -17.72 -26.79 4.92
N TYR A 209 -16.58 -27.48 4.96
CA TYR A 209 -15.34 -26.96 5.54
C TYR A 209 -14.69 -25.94 4.60
N ALA A 210 -15.28 -24.75 4.54
CA ALA A 210 -14.67 -23.58 3.94
C ALA A 210 -13.38 -23.19 4.69
N LEU A 211 -12.34 -22.85 3.93
CA LEU A 211 -10.99 -22.49 4.40
C LEU A 211 -11.00 -21.48 5.57
N THR A 212 -10.65 -21.96 6.77
CA THR A 212 -10.76 -21.21 8.04
C THR A 212 -9.48 -20.47 8.46
N THR A 213 -8.58 -20.17 7.52
CA THR A 213 -7.38 -19.33 7.75
C THR A 213 -7.44 -17.96 7.09
N GLN A 214 -8.56 -17.62 6.44
CA GLN A 214 -8.99 -16.22 6.42
C GLN A 214 -9.32 -15.81 7.87
N GLN A 215 -8.34 -15.22 8.58
CA GLN A 215 -8.66 -14.24 9.61
C GLN A 215 -9.23 -13.02 8.88
N ARG A 216 -10.48 -13.17 8.40
CA ARG A 216 -11.36 -12.07 8.03
C ARG A 216 -11.18 -10.98 9.09
N LEU A 217 -11.39 -9.71 8.75
CA LEU A 217 -11.87 -8.85 9.83
C LEU A 217 -13.14 -9.51 10.30
N ASP A 218 -13.05 -9.96 11.53
CA ASP A 218 -14.24 -10.17 12.29
C ASP A 218 -14.91 -8.78 12.30
N GLY A 219 -16.03 -8.65 11.56
CA GLY A 219 -16.82 -7.43 11.55
C GLY A 219 -17.23 -7.03 12.97
N THR A 220 -17.20 -8.01 13.89
CA THR A 220 -17.28 -7.87 15.35
C THR A 220 -16.15 -7.03 15.97
N ILE A 221 -14.90 -7.08 15.49
CA ILE A 221 -13.79 -6.24 16.01
C ILE A 221 -14.01 -4.78 15.59
N LEU A 222 -14.20 -4.50 14.30
CA LEU A 222 -14.47 -3.12 13.87
C LEU A 222 -15.86 -2.63 14.29
N GLY A 223 -16.82 -3.53 14.48
CA GLY A 223 -18.13 -3.24 15.03
C GLY A 223 -18.13 -2.77 16.49
N LYS A 224 -17.02 -3.01 17.23
CA LYS A 224 -16.78 -2.46 18.58
C LYS A 224 -16.31 -1.00 18.56
N VAL A 225 -15.84 -0.49 17.41
CA VAL A 225 -15.46 0.92 17.25
C VAL A 225 -16.71 1.77 17.41
N ARG A 226 -16.74 2.61 18.44
CA ARG A 226 -17.87 3.50 18.71
C ARG A 226 -17.59 4.88 18.13
N VAL A 227 -18.32 5.20 17.07
CA VAL A 227 -18.39 6.54 16.50
C VAL A 227 -19.66 7.22 17.04
N LYS A 228 -19.52 8.39 17.65
CA LYS A 228 -20.64 9.17 18.20
C LYS A 228 -20.80 10.45 17.39
N GLY A 229 -22.01 10.75 16.93
CA GLY A 229 -22.32 12.06 16.35
C GLY A 229 -22.16 13.18 17.39
N ALA A 230 -21.41 14.22 17.03
CA ALA A 230 -21.13 15.41 17.84
C ALA A 230 -21.54 16.73 17.15
N GLY A 231 -22.09 16.63 15.93
CA GLY A 231 -22.61 17.73 15.13
C GLY A 231 -23.06 17.21 13.75
N ARG A 232 -23.50 18.11 12.86
CA ARG A 232 -23.95 17.77 11.50
C ARG A 232 -22.90 17.01 10.68
N ASP A 233 -21.65 17.41 10.83
CA ASP A 233 -20.48 16.85 10.14
C ASP A 233 -19.33 16.57 11.11
N ALA A 234 -19.62 16.46 12.41
CA ALA A 234 -18.62 16.24 13.45
C ALA A 234 -18.93 14.96 14.23
N TYR A 235 -17.90 14.17 14.48
CA TYR A 235 -17.98 12.87 15.15
C TYR A 235 -16.90 12.80 16.22
N GLU A 236 -17.17 12.07 17.31
CA GLU A 236 -16.21 11.73 18.35
C GLU A 236 -15.96 10.23 18.35
N ILE A 237 -14.68 9.84 18.43
CA ILE A 237 -14.27 8.46 18.63
C ILE A 237 -13.27 8.39 19.78
N SER A 238 -13.34 7.31 20.56
CA SER A 238 -12.35 7.08 21.60
C SER A 238 -11.00 6.67 20.99
N SER A 239 -9.94 7.25 21.53
CA SER A 239 -8.55 6.94 21.22
C SER A 239 -8.22 5.44 21.21
N ALA A 240 -8.79 4.68 22.15
CA ALA A 240 -8.62 3.25 22.25
C ALA A 240 -9.25 2.51 21.05
N ASP A 241 -10.35 3.03 20.51
CA ASP A 241 -11.09 2.38 19.43
C ASP A 241 -10.35 2.52 18.06
N LEU A 242 -9.59 3.59 17.73
CA LEU A 242 -8.65 3.47 16.58
C LEU A 242 -7.47 2.63 16.93
N LEU A 243 -6.88 2.74 18.11
CA LEU A 243 -5.65 1.99 18.36
C LEU A 243 -5.90 0.48 18.15
N MET A 244 -7.08 0.01 18.54
CA MET A 244 -7.65 -1.27 18.10
C MET A 244 -7.78 -1.35 16.56
N ALA A 245 -8.60 -0.50 15.95
CA ALA A 245 -8.90 -0.58 14.52
C ALA A 245 -7.71 -0.33 13.55
N MET A 246 -6.59 0.25 13.99
CA MET A 246 -5.34 0.39 13.24
C MET A 246 -4.44 -0.83 13.37
N ASN A 247 -4.27 -1.33 14.60
CA ASN A 247 -3.48 -2.53 14.83
C ASN A 247 -4.07 -3.73 14.08
N HIS A 248 -5.40 -3.75 13.90
CA HIS A 248 -6.07 -4.66 12.97
C HIS A 248 -6.02 -4.14 11.51
N GLY A 249 -6.41 -2.89 11.25
CA GLY A 249 -6.53 -2.31 9.91
C GLY A 249 -5.25 -2.35 9.06
N GLY A 250 -4.07 -2.31 9.68
CA GLY A 250 -2.80 -2.43 8.96
C GLY A 250 -2.58 -3.79 8.32
N ARG A 251 -2.83 -4.88 9.07
CA ARG A 251 -2.79 -6.24 8.51
C ARG A 251 -3.78 -6.37 7.37
N VAL A 252 -4.96 -5.81 7.58
CA VAL A 252 -6.06 -5.89 6.64
C VAL A 252 -5.81 -5.09 5.37
N LEU A 253 -5.14 -3.94 5.43
CA LEU A 253 -4.77 -3.19 4.22
C LEU A 253 -3.82 -4.03 3.34
N MET A 254 -2.93 -4.81 3.96
CA MET A 254 -2.05 -5.76 3.28
C MET A 254 -2.76 -7.02 2.77
N GLU A 255 -3.79 -7.51 3.48
CA GLU A 255 -4.63 -8.63 3.00
C GLU A 255 -5.58 -8.18 1.88
N ALA A 256 -6.17 -7.00 2.00
CA ALA A 256 -7.01 -6.39 0.98
C ALA A 256 -6.22 -6.20 -0.31
N TRP A 257 -4.97 -5.71 -0.23
CA TRP A 257 -4.06 -5.56 -1.35
C TRP A 257 -3.94 -6.82 -2.22
N THR A 258 -3.80 -8.02 -1.63
CA THR A 258 -3.67 -9.26 -2.42
C THR A 258 -4.94 -9.65 -3.17
N ALA A 259 -6.09 -9.07 -2.80
CA ALA A 259 -7.38 -9.31 -3.41
C ALA A 259 -7.93 -8.11 -4.21
N VAL A 260 -7.25 -6.95 -4.18
CA VAL A 260 -7.54 -5.81 -5.04
C VAL A 260 -7.17 -6.19 -6.48
N ARG A 261 -8.16 -6.23 -7.37
CA ARG A 261 -7.92 -6.40 -8.80
C ARG A 261 -7.82 -5.02 -9.47
N PRO A 262 -6.72 -4.70 -10.19
CA PRO A 262 -6.70 -3.53 -11.04
C PRO A 262 -7.67 -3.75 -12.20
N MET A 263 -8.48 -2.73 -12.49
CA MET A 263 -9.28 -2.65 -13.71
C MET A 263 -8.81 -1.43 -14.50
N LEU A 264 -8.28 -1.66 -15.69
CA LEU A 264 -8.06 -0.58 -16.65
C LEU A 264 -9.40 -0.21 -17.28
N SER A 265 -9.79 1.05 -17.16
CA SER A 265 -10.77 1.68 -18.05
C SER A 265 -10.05 2.71 -18.92
N TRP A 266 -10.46 2.79 -20.19
CA TRP A 266 -9.85 3.69 -21.17
C TRP A 266 -10.12 5.18 -20.87
N ASP A 267 -11.21 5.47 -20.16
CA ASP A 267 -11.71 6.81 -19.83
C ASP A 267 -11.32 7.30 -18.42
N GLN A 268 -11.06 6.39 -17.47
CA GLN A 268 -10.83 6.72 -16.04
C GLN A 268 -9.46 6.25 -15.52
N GLY A 269 -8.73 5.45 -16.29
CA GLY A 269 -7.41 4.92 -15.93
C GLY A 269 -7.51 3.64 -15.09
N ILE A 270 -6.58 3.49 -14.13
CA ILE A 270 -6.54 2.30 -13.27
C ILE A 270 -7.46 2.53 -12.06
N ASN A 271 -8.54 1.75 -12.02
CA ASN A 271 -9.48 1.70 -10.91
C ASN A 271 -9.26 0.42 -10.09
N PHE A 272 -9.43 0.52 -8.79
CA PHE A 272 -9.24 -0.57 -7.83
C PHE A 272 -10.54 -0.83 -7.07
N HIS A 273 -11.15 -2.00 -7.28
CA HIS A 273 -12.30 -2.41 -6.48
C HIS A 273 -11.84 -2.84 -5.08
N VAL A 274 -12.25 -2.08 -4.07
CA VAL A 274 -12.01 -2.40 -2.67
C VAL A 274 -13.30 -2.92 -2.07
N LYS A 275 -13.26 -4.14 -1.54
CA LYS A 275 -14.29 -4.61 -0.62
C LYS A 275 -13.76 -4.49 0.80
N SER A 276 -14.55 -3.98 1.73
CA SER A 276 -14.15 -3.99 3.14
C SER A 276 -15.26 -4.37 4.11
N ALA A 277 -14.90 -4.68 5.35
CA ALA A 277 -15.87 -4.75 6.44
C ALA A 277 -16.45 -3.36 6.78
N VAL A 278 -15.81 -2.27 6.31
CA VAL A 278 -16.10 -0.90 6.71
C VAL A 278 -16.85 -0.10 5.65
N ALA A 279 -16.41 -0.17 4.40
CA ALA A 279 -17.10 0.29 3.19
C ALA A 279 -16.59 -0.47 1.95
N ASP A 280 -17.49 -0.84 1.03
CA ASP A 280 -17.08 -1.22 -0.33
C ASP A 280 -16.99 0.03 -1.20
N GLY A 281 -16.13 0.01 -2.21
CA GLY A 281 -15.97 1.13 -3.13
C GLY A 281 -15.01 0.88 -4.28
N VAL A 282 -14.77 1.94 -5.05
CA VAL A 282 -13.81 2.00 -6.16
C VAL A 282 -12.83 3.12 -5.88
N LEU A 283 -11.55 2.78 -5.77
CA LEU A 283 -10.45 3.74 -5.64
C LEU A 283 -9.88 4.04 -7.03
N GLY A 284 -9.88 5.30 -7.42
CA GLY A 284 -9.34 5.77 -8.71
C GLY A 284 -8.73 7.16 -8.59
N SER A 285 -8.44 7.78 -9.74
CA SER A 285 -7.80 9.10 -9.85
C SER A 285 -8.58 10.24 -9.17
N GLN A 286 -9.91 10.11 -9.07
CA GLN A 286 -10.81 11.05 -8.39
C GLN A 286 -10.96 10.81 -6.87
N GLY A 287 -10.34 9.76 -6.32
CA GLY A 287 -10.50 9.36 -4.92
C GLY A 287 -11.21 8.03 -4.73
N PHE A 288 -11.72 7.80 -3.51
CA PHE A 288 -12.42 6.56 -3.16
C PHE A 288 -13.94 6.76 -3.19
N ARG A 289 -14.60 6.25 -4.24
CA ARG A 289 -16.06 6.25 -4.37
C ARG A 289 -16.67 5.11 -3.55
N VAL A 290 -17.43 5.46 -2.52
CA VAL A 290 -18.17 4.51 -1.67
C VAL A 290 -19.35 3.93 -2.45
N THR A 291 -19.42 2.60 -2.56
CA THR A 291 -20.55 1.87 -3.16
C THR A 291 -21.44 1.19 -2.12
N SER A 292 -20.89 0.83 -0.96
CA SER A 292 -21.67 0.31 0.17
C SER A 292 -21.03 0.75 1.50
N PRO A 293 -21.64 1.68 2.27
CA PRO A 293 -20.98 2.31 3.41
C PRO A 293 -20.89 1.46 4.68
N LYS A 294 -21.49 0.25 4.75
CA LYS A 294 -21.33 -0.74 5.85
C LYS A 294 -21.14 -0.14 7.26
N LEU A 295 -19.96 -0.24 7.87
CA LEU A 295 -19.67 0.36 9.19
C LEU A 295 -19.35 1.87 9.11
N ALA A 296 -18.88 2.36 7.96
CA ALA A 296 -18.64 3.77 7.70
C ALA A 296 -19.92 4.63 7.69
N GLU A 297 -21.10 4.02 7.52
CA GLU A 297 -22.40 4.69 7.71
C GLU A 297 -22.51 5.32 9.12
N ARG A 298 -21.97 4.65 10.14
CA ARG A 298 -21.88 5.18 11.53
C ARG A 298 -20.95 6.40 11.64
N ALA A 299 -20.05 6.57 10.67
CA ALA A 299 -19.16 7.71 10.51
C ALA A 299 -19.72 8.77 9.54
N GLY A 300 -20.97 8.63 9.09
CA GLY A 300 -21.65 9.60 8.23
C GLY A 300 -21.30 9.53 6.75
N LEU A 301 -20.67 8.44 6.30
CA LEU A 301 -20.46 8.15 4.87
C LEU A 301 -21.67 7.45 4.26
N GLU A 302 -22.00 7.83 3.04
CA GLU A 302 -23.16 7.35 2.28
C GLU A 302 -22.73 6.71 0.96
N ALA A 303 -23.60 5.87 0.37
CA ALA A 303 -23.35 5.34 -0.96
C ALA A 303 -23.36 6.49 -1.99
N GLY A 304 -22.34 6.54 -2.85
CA GLY A 304 -22.14 7.61 -3.84
C GLY A 304 -21.11 8.67 -3.42
N ASP A 305 -20.77 8.78 -2.13
CA ASP A 305 -19.71 9.67 -1.65
C ASP A 305 -18.37 9.36 -2.33
N ILE A 306 -17.60 10.39 -2.68
CA ILE A 306 -16.22 10.26 -3.13
C ILE A 306 -15.31 10.84 -2.06
N VAL A 307 -14.51 10.02 -1.39
CA VAL A 307 -13.47 10.52 -0.48
C VAL A 307 -12.31 11.05 -1.32
N ILE A 308 -12.16 12.37 -1.36
CA ILE A 308 -11.16 13.07 -2.19
C ILE A 308 -9.90 13.43 -1.43
N ALA A 309 -9.97 13.67 -0.10
CA ALA A 309 -8.81 13.96 0.73
C ALA A 309 -8.99 13.59 2.21
N VAL A 310 -7.88 13.33 2.90
CA VAL A 310 -7.78 13.15 4.35
C VAL A 310 -6.72 14.10 4.90
N ASN A 311 -7.06 14.92 5.91
CA ASN A 311 -6.18 15.94 6.49
C ASN A 311 -5.48 16.80 5.41
N GLU A 312 -6.27 17.37 4.50
CA GLU A 312 -5.82 18.13 3.32
C GLU A 312 -4.94 17.38 2.30
N GLN A 313 -4.63 16.10 2.52
CA GLN A 313 -3.88 15.31 1.54
C GLN A 313 -4.83 14.60 0.58
N PRO A 314 -4.70 14.82 -0.74
CA PRO A 314 -5.57 14.19 -1.71
C PRO A 314 -5.32 12.69 -1.80
N ILE A 315 -6.34 11.97 -2.26
CA ILE A 315 -6.30 10.55 -2.58
C ILE A 315 -6.51 10.42 -4.08
N HIS A 316 -5.47 10.02 -4.81
CA HIS A 316 -5.52 9.72 -6.25
C HIS A 316 -5.25 8.23 -6.55
N GLY A 317 -4.93 7.44 -5.52
CA GLY A 317 -4.70 6.01 -5.66
C GLY A 317 -4.26 5.34 -4.36
N PHE A 318 -3.84 4.08 -4.49
CA PHE A 318 -3.49 3.22 -3.35
C PHE A 318 -2.25 3.71 -2.57
N SER A 319 -1.27 4.29 -3.25
CA SER A 319 -0.06 4.86 -2.63
C SER A 319 -0.40 5.99 -1.64
N ASP A 320 -1.36 6.86 -1.98
CA ASP A 320 -1.83 7.93 -1.11
C ASP A 320 -2.53 7.37 0.13
N VAL A 321 -3.42 6.38 -0.04
CA VAL A 321 -4.08 5.67 1.07
C VAL A 321 -3.05 5.03 2.01
N PHE A 322 -2.03 4.39 1.47
CA PHE A 322 -0.98 3.74 2.26
C PHE A 322 -0.06 4.76 2.97
N ARG A 323 0.27 5.88 2.31
CA ARG A 323 0.99 7.01 2.92
C ARG A 323 0.18 7.61 4.08
N LEU A 324 -1.10 7.87 3.86
CA LEU A 324 -2.03 8.37 4.87
C LEU A 324 -2.17 7.42 6.06
N TYR A 325 -2.33 6.11 5.81
CA TYR A 325 -2.34 5.10 6.87
C TYR A 325 -1.09 5.21 7.76
N ARG A 326 0.09 5.24 7.14
CA ARG A 326 1.37 5.27 7.87
C ARG A 326 1.60 6.60 8.59
N GLN A 327 1.20 7.73 8.02
CA GLN A 327 1.28 9.03 8.69
C GLN A 327 0.33 9.12 9.90
N VAL A 328 -0.91 8.66 9.76
CA VAL A 328 -1.85 8.57 10.89
C VAL A 328 -1.30 7.65 11.99
N ARG A 329 -0.60 6.57 11.62
CA ARG A 329 -0.05 5.60 12.56
C ARG A 329 1.11 6.17 13.38
N ALA A 330 2.02 6.86 12.71
CA ALA A 330 3.19 7.48 13.33
C ALA A 330 2.80 8.69 14.21
N ASN A 331 1.73 9.40 13.88
CA ASN A 331 1.30 10.57 14.64
C ASN A 331 0.48 10.22 15.89
N GLN A 332 1.18 9.93 16.99
CA GLN A 332 0.56 9.67 18.30
C GLN A 332 -0.14 10.88 18.94
N ASN A 333 -0.02 12.09 18.37
CA ASN A 333 -0.64 13.33 18.87
C ASN A 333 -1.85 13.77 18.03
N LEU A 334 -2.38 12.90 17.17
CA LEU A 334 -3.50 13.19 16.31
C LEU A 334 -4.80 13.37 17.12
N SER A 335 -5.27 14.61 17.25
CA SER A 335 -6.45 15.01 18.03
C SER A 335 -7.74 15.07 17.21
N ALA A 336 -7.64 15.23 15.90
CA ALA A 336 -8.74 15.20 14.95
C ALA A 336 -8.27 14.70 13.59
N VAL A 337 -9.21 14.23 12.78
CA VAL A 337 -9.00 13.92 11.36
C VAL A 337 -10.11 14.51 10.52
N GLU A 338 -9.74 15.16 9.43
CA GLU A 338 -10.67 15.80 8.50
C GLU A 338 -10.75 14.96 7.23
N LEU A 339 -11.97 14.66 6.79
CA LEU A 339 -12.27 13.88 5.61
C LEU A 339 -13.06 14.75 4.64
N LYS A 340 -12.43 15.16 3.54
CA LYS A 340 -13.12 15.86 2.46
C LYS A 340 -13.76 14.83 1.56
N ILE A 341 -15.07 14.94 1.41
CA ILE A 341 -15.89 14.11 0.54
C ILE A 341 -16.59 14.98 -0.49
N GLU A 342 -16.73 14.48 -1.72
CA GLU A 342 -17.71 14.99 -2.67
C GLU A 342 -19.00 14.17 -2.53
N ARG A 343 -20.11 14.84 -2.24
CA ARG A 343 -21.45 14.27 -2.17
C ARG A 343 -22.34 15.03 -3.14
N GLN A 344 -22.87 14.34 -4.15
CA GLN A 344 -23.76 14.94 -5.17
C GLN A 344 -23.16 16.21 -5.83
N GLY A 345 -21.83 16.21 -6.08
CA GLY A 345 -21.10 17.36 -6.63
C GLY A 345 -20.79 18.49 -5.65
N GLN A 346 -21.15 18.36 -4.37
CA GLN A 346 -20.80 19.33 -3.33
C GLN A 346 -19.69 18.78 -2.43
N VAL A 347 -18.65 19.59 -2.17
CA VAL A 347 -17.57 19.22 -1.25
C VAL A 347 -17.99 19.50 0.18
N VAL A 348 -17.97 18.46 1.02
CA VAL A 348 -18.30 18.48 2.45
C VAL A 348 -17.08 17.99 3.24
N THR A 349 -16.81 18.59 4.39
CA THR A 349 -15.74 18.13 5.30
C THR A 349 -16.35 17.48 6.53
N LYS A 350 -16.06 16.20 6.76
CA LYS A 350 -16.43 15.46 7.98
C LYS A 350 -15.24 15.50 8.95
N THR A 351 -15.45 15.88 10.21
CA THR A 351 -14.40 15.99 11.24
C THR A 351 -14.56 14.91 12.31
N TYR A 352 -13.54 14.08 12.48
CA TYR A 352 -13.46 12.98 13.44
C TYR A 352 -12.53 13.34 14.60
N ARG A 353 -13.08 13.75 15.74
CA ARG A 353 -12.34 14.15 16.95
C ARG A 353 -11.98 12.94 17.80
N ILE A 354 -10.78 12.95 18.36
CA ILE A 354 -10.17 11.83 19.10
C ILE A 354 -10.12 12.18 20.60
N ARG A 355 -10.55 11.25 21.48
CA ARG A 355 -10.79 11.50 22.92
C ARG A 355 -10.26 10.42 23.88
#